data_AF-A0A1Z5SE84-F1
#
_entry.id   AF-A0A1Z5SE84-F1
#
_cell.length_a   1.000
_cell.length_b   1.000
_cell.length_c   1.000
_cell.angle_alpha   90.00
_cell.angle_beta   90.00
_cell.angle_gamma   90.00
#
_symmetry.space_group_name_H-M   'P 1'
#
loop_
_entity.id
_entity.type
_entity.pdbx_description
1 polymer ?
#
loop_
_entity_poly.entity_id
_entity_poly.type
_entity_poly.pdbx_seq_one_letter_code
_entity_poly.pdbx_strand_id
1 'polypeptide(L)'
;MKNLIICGMMCILSVTTVSAQSTSRLSERNGFSCPKLYVGTSIGVDNPAGAWGINIEVPVAKHLSVGTGAGLSSWGAKTFGELRYYLGECHRGWAAGAGVAYNTGIRQITVGVPTTTTAANTDVVMQMNPRSSLFFAAYRFWNMGKRGHRVNAMLGYAMQMGNGSNYTVKNGHTLLDATDRAINTFAPGGIMIGCGFTFGVIR
;
A
#
# COMPACT_ATOMS: atom_id res chain seq x y z
N MET A 1 -29.53 -13.28 3.50
CA MET A 1 -28.24 -12.76 2.98
C MET A 1 -27.03 -13.01 3.88
N LYS A 2 -27.14 -13.12 5.22
CA LYS A 2 -25.99 -13.41 6.11
C LYS A 2 -25.36 -14.81 5.93
N ASN A 3 -26.16 -15.81 5.54
CA ASN A 3 -25.67 -17.21 5.44
C ASN A 3 -24.86 -17.50 4.16
N LEU A 4 -24.94 -16.66 3.13
CA LEU A 4 -24.16 -16.84 1.90
C LEU A 4 -22.70 -16.37 2.05
N ILE A 5 -22.45 -15.41 2.96
CA ILE A 5 -21.12 -14.84 3.20
C ILE A 5 -20.22 -15.83 3.94
N ILE A 6 -20.79 -16.62 4.86
CA ILE A 6 -20.05 -17.60 5.66
C ILE A 6 -19.53 -18.75 4.81
N CYS A 7 -20.31 -19.19 3.81
CA CYS A 7 -19.90 -20.28 2.91
C CYS A 7 -18.76 -19.87 1.97
N GLY A 8 -18.74 -18.61 1.50
CA GLY A 8 -17.66 -18.07 0.67
C GLY A 8 -16.32 -17.97 1.41
N MET A 9 -16.35 -17.57 2.70
CA MET A 9 -15.14 -17.44 3.51
C MET A 9 -14.50 -18.81 3.84
N MET A 10 -15.32 -19.87 3.95
CA MET A 10 -14.85 -21.23 4.23
C MET A 10 -14.19 -21.89 3.01
N CYS A 11 -14.66 -21.59 1.78
CA CYS A 11 -14.04 -22.08 0.55
C CYS A 11 -12.68 -21.43 0.25
N ILE A 12 -12.44 -20.20 0.70
CA ILE A 12 -11.14 -19.53 0.52
C ILE A 12 -10.08 -20.14 1.46
N LEU A 13 -10.50 -20.63 2.64
CA LEU A 13 -9.59 -21.24 3.62
C LEU A 13 -9.20 -22.69 3.30
N SER A 14 -9.98 -23.42 2.51
CA SER A 14 -9.65 -24.80 2.15
C SER A 14 -8.63 -24.91 1.01
N VAL A 15 -8.59 -23.94 0.09
CA VAL A 15 -7.64 -23.95 -1.04
C VAL A 15 -6.19 -23.64 -0.61
N THR A 16 -5.99 -22.99 0.54
CA THR A 16 -4.63 -22.63 1.01
C THR A 16 -3.86 -23.80 1.63
N THR A 17 -4.53 -24.88 2.03
CA THR A 17 -3.87 -26.01 2.70
C THR A 17 -3.19 -26.99 1.72
N VAL A 18 -3.67 -27.08 0.48
CA VAL A 18 -3.17 -28.07 -0.50
C VAL A 18 -1.91 -27.60 -1.23
N SER A 19 -1.67 -26.29 -1.35
CA SER A 19 -0.52 -25.76 -2.11
C SER A 19 0.78 -25.63 -1.31
N ALA A 20 0.76 -25.86 0.00
CA ALA A 20 1.92 -25.64 0.88
C ALA A 20 2.92 -26.83 0.93
N GLN A 21 2.57 -28.01 0.42
CA GLN A 21 3.36 -29.23 0.63
C GLN A 21 4.37 -29.57 -0.49
N SER A 22 4.30 -28.94 -1.66
CA SER A 22 5.08 -29.38 -2.84
C SER A 22 6.36 -28.58 -3.10
N THR A 23 6.63 -27.48 -2.39
CA THR A 23 7.74 -26.55 -2.72
C THR A 23 9.04 -26.80 -1.93
N SER A 24 9.07 -27.74 -1.00
CA SER A 24 10.16 -27.90 -0.03
C SER A 24 11.39 -28.71 -0.52
N ARG A 25 11.38 -29.34 -1.71
CA ARG A 25 12.46 -30.26 -2.13
C ARG A 25 13.57 -29.71 -3.03
N LEU A 26 13.46 -28.47 -3.53
CA LEU A 26 14.45 -27.92 -4.47
C LEU A 26 15.44 -26.90 -3.86
N SER A 27 15.25 -26.48 -2.60
CA SER A 27 16.06 -25.42 -1.97
C SER A 27 17.27 -25.92 -1.17
N GLU A 28 17.53 -27.23 -1.14
CA GLU A 28 18.49 -27.83 -0.20
C GLU A 28 19.94 -27.88 -0.71
N ARG A 29 20.21 -27.50 -1.96
CA ARG A 29 21.51 -27.76 -2.60
C ARG A 29 22.67 -26.83 -2.18
N ASN A 30 22.41 -25.74 -1.43
CA ASN A 30 23.43 -24.73 -1.09
C ASN A 30 23.40 -24.23 0.38
N GLY A 31 22.69 -24.89 1.29
CA GLY A 31 22.62 -24.49 2.71
C GLY A 31 22.02 -23.10 2.99
N PHE A 32 21.51 -22.41 1.97
CA PHE A 32 20.87 -21.11 2.08
C PHE A 32 19.35 -21.27 1.95
N SER A 33 18.62 -21.23 3.08
CA SER A 33 17.15 -21.20 3.06
C SER A 33 16.63 -19.79 2.78
N CYS A 34 15.73 -19.65 1.80
CA CYS A 34 15.03 -18.40 1.56
C CYS A 34 14.14 -18.05 2.77
N PRO A 35 14.09 -16.79 3.23
CA PRO A 35 13.17 -16.41 4.29
C PRO A 35 11.70 -16.66 3.90
N LYS A 36 10.89 -17.14 4.85
CA LYS A 36 9.46 -17.44 4.73
C LYS A 36 8.56 -16.34 5.31
N LEU A 37 9.14 -15.42 6.08
CA LEU A 37 8.45 -14.25 6.60
C LEU A 37 9.36 -13.05 6.52
N TYR A 38 8.79 -11.95 6.07
CA TYR A 38 9.47 -10.68 5.96
C TYR A 38 8.68 -9.60 6.67
N VAL A 39 9.39 -8.79 7.46
CA VAL A 39 8.83 -7.63 8.15
C VAL A 39 9.66 -6.44 7.73
N GLY A 40 9.04 -5.35 7.32
CA GLY A 40 9.74 -4.20 6.82
C GLY A 40 9.08 -2.88 7.13
N THR A 41 9.77 -1.84 6.70
CA THR A 41 9.31 -0.47 6.71
C THR A 41 9.43 0.10 5.30
N SER A 42 8.57 1.06 4.98
CA SER A 42 8.63 1.76 3.69
C SER A 42 8.30 3.22 3.85
N ILE A 43 8.97 4.04 3.04
CA ILE A 43 8.76 5.49 2.91
C ILE A 43 8.56 5.86 1.45
N GLY A 44 7.83 6.93 1.17
CA GLY A 44 7.63 7.36 -0.22
C GLY A 44 6.45 8.29 -0.43
N VAL A 45 6.25 8.65 -1.69
CA VAL A 45 5.08 9.39 -2.17
C VAL A 45 4.06 8.39 -2.67
N ASP A 46 2.88 8.41 -2.05
CA ASP A 46 1.75 7.51 -2.29
C ASP A 46 2.10 6.01 -2.39
N ASN A 47 3.18 5.58 -1.74
CA ASN A 47 3.51 4.15 -1.70
C ASN A 47 2.39 3.37 -0.96
N PRO A 48 2.33 2.02 -1.05
CA PRO A 48 1.26 1.24 -0.44
C PRO A 48 1.07 1.50 1.06
N ALA A 49 2.15 1.70 1.82
CA ALA A 49 2.12 2.01 3.25
C ALA A 49 1.96 3.50 3.57
N GLY A 50 2.01 4.39 2.57
CA GLY A 50 1.94 5.84 2.71
C GLY A 50 3.31 6.53 2.77
N ALA A 51 3.36 7.71 3.40
CA ALA A 51 4.59 8.47 3.64
C ALA A 51 5.59 7.66 4.49
N TRP A 52 5.07 6.92 5.48
CA TRP A 52 5.83 6.01 6.31
C TRP A 52 4.92 4.88 6.82
N GLY A 53 5.40 3.65 6.82
CA GLY A 53 4.64 2.54 7.39
C GLY A 53 5.42 1.25 7.54
N ILE A 54 4.74 0.25 8.09
CA ILE A 54 5.23 -1.11 8.27
C ILE A 54 4.56 -2.06 7.29
N ASN A 55 5.28 -3.07 6.84
CA ASN A 55 4.75 -4.11 5.98
C ASN A 55 5.19 -5.50 6.43
N ILE A 56 4.31 -6.47 6.15
CA ILE A 56 4.54 -7.90 6.33
C ILE A 56 4.38 -8.54 4.97
N GLU A 57 5.31 -9.41 4.61
CA GLU A 57 5.28 -10.15 3.35
C GLU A 57 5.54 -11.64 3.61
N VAL A 58 4.68 -12.47 3.03
CA VAL A 58 4.73 -13.93 3.13
C VAL A 58 4.86 -14.51 1.73
N PRO A 59 6.03 -15.08 1.38
CA PRO A 59 6.18 -15.98 0.24
C PRO A 59 5.15 -17.11 0.27
N VAL A 60 4.31 -17.18 -0.76
CA VAL A 60 3.30 -18.25 -0.92
C VAL A 60 3.69 -19.26 -2.00
N ALA A 61 4.55 -18.86 -2.94
CA ALA A 61 5.16 -19.72 -3.94
C ALA A 61 6.57 -19.23 -4.30
N LYS A 62 7.32 -20.00 -5.10
CA LYS A 62 8.71 -19.68 -5.50
C LYS A 62 8.88 -18.25 -6.01
N HIS A 63 7.89 -17.77 -6.77
CA HIS A 63 7.90 -16.44 -7.40
C HIS A 63 6.75 -15.54 -6.93
N LEU A 64 5.95 -15.95 -5.94
CA LEU A 64 4.78 -15.19 -5.50
C LEU A 64 4.84 -14.95 -4.00
N SER A 65 4.56 -13.71 -3.58
CA SER A 65 4.30 -13.38 -2.18
C SER A 65 3.03 -12.55 -2.01
N VAL A 66 2.45 -12.65 -0.82
CA VAL A 66 1.34 -11.82 -0.36
C VAL A 66 1.90 -10.82 0.63
N GLY A 67 1.60 -9.54 0.42
CA GLY A 67 1.99 -8.45 1.29
C GLY A 67 0.79 -7.78 1.94
N THR A 68 0.95 -7.31 3.16
CA THR A 68 -0.03 -6.44 3.83
C THR A 68 0.71 -5.44 4.71
N GLY A 69 0.10 -4.31 5.00
CA GLY A 69 0.73 -3.34 5.90
C GLY A 69 -0.17 -2.20 6.29
N ALA A 70 0.39 -1.33 7.12
CA ALA A 70 -0.27 -0.12 7.62
C ALA A 70 0.75 1.00 7.80
N GLY A 71 0.29 2.24 7.67
CA GLY A 71 1.13 3.41 7.86
C GLY A 71 0.35 4.72 7.81
N LEU A 72 1.09 5.81 7.65
CA LEU A 72 0.59 7.17 7.62
C LEU A 72 0.70 7.73 6.22
N SER A 73 -0.36 8.37 5.75
CA SER A 73 -0.49 9.00 4.43
C SER A 73 -0.84 10.48 4.61
N SER A 74 -0.73 11.27 3.54
CA SER A 74 -1.30 12.63 3.48
C SER A 74 -2.81 12.64 3.74
N TRP A 75 -3.46 11.48 3.59
CA TRP A 75 -4.90 11.29 3.72
C TRP A 75 -5.31 10.45 4.94
N GLY A 76 -4.54 10.56 6.02
CA GLY A 76 -4.79 9.84 7.28
C GLY A 76 -4.06 8.50 7.39
N ALA A 77 -4.62 7.56 8.14
CA ALA A 77 -4.05 6.22 8.25
C ALA A 77 -4.32 5.44 6.96
N LYS A 78 -3.31 4.70 6.48
CA LYS A 78 -3.38 3.87 5.26
C LYS A 78 -3.14 2.42 5.62
N THR A 79 -3.92 1.52 5.03
CA THR A 79 -3.71 0.07 5.09
C THR A 79 -3.74 -0.48 3.68
N PHE A 80 -3.04 -1.58 3.43
CA PHE A 80 -3.01 -2.18 2.09
C PHE A 80 -2.84 -3.69 2.15
N GLY A 81 -3.26 -4.35 1.06
CA GLY A 81 -2.94 -5.73 0.75
C GLY A 81 -2.51 -5.84 -0.71
N GLU A 82 -1.50 -6.68 -0.99
CA GLU A 82 -0.93 -6.82 -2.33
C GLU A 82 -0.45 -8.24 -2.63
N LEU A 83 -0.35 -8.52 -3.92
CA LEU A 83 0.34 -9.68 -4.48
C LEU A 83 1.58 -9.18 -5.21
N ARG A 84 2.71 -9.87 -5.02
CA ARG A 84 3.96 -9.55 -5.72
C ARG A 84 4.52 -10.79 -6.42
N TYR A 85 4.80 -10.64 -7.71
CA TYR A 85 5.45 -11.63 -8.55
C TYR A 85 6.93 -11.27 -8.76
N TYR A 86 7.83 -12.17 -8.42
CA TYR A 86 9.28 -11.98 -8.45
C TYR A 86 9.91 -12.69 -9.64
N LEU A 87 10.74 -11.98 -10.40
CA LEU A 87 11.51 -12.57 -11.50
C LEU A 87 12.73 -13.35 -11.01
N GLY A 88 13.26 -13.00 -9.83
CA GLY A 88 14.39 -13.69 -9.21
C GLY A 88 13.98 -14.75 -8.19
N GLU A 89 14.90 -15.64 -7.87
CA GLU A 89 14.72 -16.64 -6.80
C GLU A 89 14.83 -16.01 -5.40
N CYS A 90 14.25 -16.70 -4.41
CA CYS A 90 14.15 -16.22 -3.01
C CYS A 90 13.55 -14.80 -2.88
N HIS A 91 12.60 -14.46 -3.76
CA HIS A 91 11.88 -13.17 -3.73
C HIS A 91 12.84 -11.97 -3.80
N ARG A 92 13.80 -12.03 -4.73
CA ARG A 92 14.81 -11.01 -4.96
C ARG A 92 14.75 -10.50 -6.39
N GLY A 93 15.50 -9.44 -6.67
CA GLY A 93 15.59 -8.91 -8.02
C GLY A 93 14.45 -7.97 -8.36
N TRP A 94 14.00 -8.04 -9.59
CA TRP A 94 12.81 -7.31 -10.05
C TRP A 94 11.54 -8.04 -9.62
N ALA A 95 10.52 -7.27 -9.26
CA ALA A 95 9.18 -7.79 -9.02
C ALA A 95 8.11 -6.84 -9.56
N ALA A 96 6.96 -7.39 -9.92
CA ALA A 96 5.75 -6.64 -10.22
C ALA A 96 4.71 -6.93 -9.14
N GLY A 97 4.03 -5.91 -8.64
CA GLY A 97 3.00 -6.06 -7.63
C GLY A 97 1.73 -5.33 -8.01
N ALA A 98 0.62 -5.85 -7.52
CA ALA A 98 -0.70 -5.23 -7.61
C ALA A 98 -1.46 -5.44 -6.32
N GLY A 99 -2.27 -4.46 -5.92
CA GLY A 99 -2.94 -4.51 -4.64
C GLY A 99 -4.02 -3.46 -4.47
N VAL A 100 -4.64 -3.49 -3.31
CA VAL A 100 -5.63 -2.50 -2.88
C VAL A 100 -5.14 -1.80 -1.62
N ALA A 101 -5.37 -0.50 -1.55
CA ALA A 101 -5.08 0.30 -0.36
C ALA A 101 -6.34 1.05 0.09
N TYR A 102 -6.46 1.28 1.38
CA TYR A 102 -7.53 2.03 2.00
C TYR A 102 -6.95 3.12 2.91
N ASN A 103 -7.36 4.36 2.67
CA ASN A 103 -7.01 5.53 3.47
C ASN A 103 -8.25 5.96 4.27
N THR A 104 -8.08 6.20 5.58
CA THR A 104 -9.19 6.55 6.47
C THR A 104 -9.75 7.95 6.26
N GLY A 105 -9.02 8.84 5.58
CA GLY A 105 -9.34 10.26 5.54
C GLY A 105 -9.03 10.97 6.87
N ILE A 106 -9.40 12.23 6.94
CA ILE A 106 -9.23 13.12 8.09
C ILE A 106 -10.56 13.84 8.33
N ARG A 107 -11.15 13.64 9.51
CA ARG A 107 -12.52 14.12 9.81
C ARG A 107 -12.64 15.64 9.77
N GLN A 108 -11.61 16.33 10.23
CA GLN A 108 -11.58 17.78 10.30
C GLN A 108 -10.14 18.25 10.20
N ILE A 109 -9.88 19.08 9.19
CA ILE A 109 -8.64 19.84 9.05
C ILE A 109 -9.01 21.30 8.78
N THR A 110 -8.37 22.20 9.51
CA THR A 110 -8.51 23.63 9.27
C THR A 110 -7.30 24.07 8.46
N VAL A 111 -7.55 24.63 7.28
CA VAL A 111 -6.48 25.14 6.41
C VAL A 111 -6.79 26.61 6.11
N GLY A 112 -5.83 27.48 6.40
CA GLY A 112 -5.90 28.88 6.01
C GLY A 112 -5.62 28.99 4.52
N VAL A 113 -6.67 29.23 3.72
CA VAL A 113 -6.57 29.37 2.26
C VAL A 113 -7.30 30.64 1.81
N PRO A 114 -6.85 31.29 0.72
CA PRO A 114 -7.64 32.34 0.10
C PRO A 114 -8.97 31.77 -0.42
N THR A 115 -10.05 32.52 -0.26
CA THR A 115 -11.39 32.14 -0.73
C THR A 115 -11.86 33.11 -1.80
N THR A 116 -12.88 32.71 -2.58
CA THR A 116 -13.46 33.58 -3.61
C THR A 116 -14.13 34.84 -3.04
N THR A 117 -14.54 34.79 -1.76
CA THR A 117 -15.31 35.86 -1.10
C THR A 117 -14.42 36.89 -0.41
N THR A 118 -13.18 36.55 -0.08
CA THR A 118 -12.26 37.46 0.60
C THR A 118 -10.83 37.16 0.18
N ALA A 119 -10.10 38.17 -0.29
CA ALA A 119 -8.67 38.04 -0.66
C ALA A 119 -7.76 37.76 0.55
N ALA A 120 -8.30 37.75 1.77
CA ALA A 120 -7.62 37.37 2.99
C ALA A 120 -7.69 35.85 3.23
N ASN A 121 -6.64 35.28 3.82
CA ASN A 121 -6.64 33.89 4.26
C ASN A 121 -7.79 33.69 5.26
N THR A 122 -8.74 32.84 4.87
CA THR A 122 -9.86 32.45 5.73
C THR A 122 -9.65 31.00 6.14
N ASP A 123 -9.95 30.69 7.40
CA ASP A 123 -9.87 29.33 7.90
C ASP A 123 -11.00 28.48 7.31
N VAL A 124 -10.64 27.58 6.39
CA VAL A 124 -11.58 26.64 5.79
C VAL A 124 -11.52 25.32 6.53
N VAL A 125 -12.66 24.93 7.11
CA VAL A 125 -12.82 23.63 7.78
C VAL A 125 -13.23 22.60 6.73
N MET A 126 -12.33 21.64 6.49
CA MET A 126 -12.52 20.59 5.50
C MET A 126 -12.51 19.21 6.15
N GLN A 127 -13.28 18.30 5.56
CA GLN A 127 -13.23 16.87 5.84
C GLN A 127 -12.60 16.17 4.63
N MET A 128 -11.50 15.47 4.82
CA MET A 128 -10.93 14.58 3.82
C MET A 128 -11.63 13.22 3.90
N ASN A 129 -12.29 12.81 2.81
CA ASN A 129 -13.10 11.60 2.81
C ASN A 129 -12.22 10.34 2.72
N PRO A 130 -12.65 9.21 3.31
CA PRO A 130 -11.95 7.94 3.15
C PRO A 130 -11.89 7.52 1.68
N ARG A 131 -10.78 6.91 1.26
CA ARG A 131 -10.53 6.53 -0.13
C ARG A 131 -9.86 5.18 -0.26
N SER A 132 -10.40 4.35 -1.15
CA SER A 132 -9.77 3.12 -1.59
C SER A 132 -9.07 3.34 -2.93
N SER A 133 -7.96 2.65 -3.17
CA SER A 133 -7.27 2.67 -4.46
C SER A 133 -6.79 1.27 -4.85
N LEU A 134 -6.82 1.00 -6.15
CA LEU A 134 -6.15 -0.13 -6.78
C LEU A 134 -4.78 0.37 -7.25
N PHE A 135 -3.71 -0.38 -7.02
CA PHE A 135 -2.38 0.03 -7.46
C PHE A 135 -1.62 -1.07 -8.18
N PHE A 136 -0.68 -0.63 -9.00
CA PHE A 136 0.29 -1.46 -9.73
C PHE A 136 1.67 -0.85 -9.52
N ALA A 137 2.66 -1.68 -9.20
CA ALA A 137 4.01 -1.21 -8.93
C ALA A 137 5.08 -2.19 -9.44
N ALA A 138 6.18 -1.65 -9.93
CA ALA A 138 7.42 -2.35 -10.16
C ALA A 138 8.37 -2.11 -8.99
N TYR A 139 9.06 -3.16 -8.58
CA TYR A 139 10.00 -3.14 -7.47
C TYR A 139 11.36 -3.63 -7.93
N ARG A 140 12.41 -3.05 -7.38
CA ARG A 140 13.77 -3.59 -7.45
C ARG A 140 14.29 -3.84 -6.05
N PHE A 141 14.58 -5.09 -5.73
CA PHE A 141 15.15 -5.53 -4.46
C PHE A 141 16.66 -5.75 -4.59
N TRP A 142 17.41 -5.25 -3.61
CA TRP A 142 18.83 -5.48 -3.40
C TRP A 142 19.05 -6.21 -2.08
N ASN A 143 19.94 -7.21 -2.10
CA ASN A 143 20.28 -7.94 -0.89
C ASN A 143 21.17 -7.09 0.00
N MET A 144 20.87 -7.10 1.30
CA MET A 144 21.73 -6.49 2.30
C MET A 144 22.25 -7.57 3.26
N GLY A 145 23.55 -7.85 3.14
CA GLY A 145 24.25 -8.84 3.95
C GLY A 145 23.81 -10.30 3.74
N LYS A 146 24.24 -11.18 4.64
CA LYS A 146 24.03 -12.64 4.56
C LYS A 146 22.71 -13.12 5.21
N ARG A 147 21.98 -12.22 5.87
CA ARG A 147 20.80 -12.57 6.69
C ARG A 147 19.47 -12.54 5.92
N GLY A 148 19.49 -12.24 4.63
CA GLY A 148 18.27 -12.21 3.81
C GLY A 148 17.46 -10.92 4.00
N HIS A 149 18.05 -9.90 4.64
CA HIS A 149 17.53 -8.55 4.62
C HIS A 149 17.63 -7.99 3.20
N ARG A 150 16.70 -7.11 2.84
CA ARG A 150 16.62 -6.54 1.51
C ARG A 150 16.17 -5.10 1.58
N VAL A 151 16.77 -4.26 0.75
CA VAL A 151 16.30 -2.91 0.45
C VAL A 151 15.59 -2.95 -0.88
N ASN A 152 14.53 -2.17 -1.03
CA ASN A 152 13.83 -2.05 -2.28
C ASN A 152 13.59 -0.59 -2.67
N ALA A 153 13.51 -0.37 -3.97
CA ALA A 153 12.94 0.82 -4.57
C ALA A 153 11.71 0.40 -5.36
N MET A 154 10.73 1.28 -5.42
CA MET A 154 9.43 1.04 -6.01
C MET A 154 9.02 2.23 -6.87
N LEU A 155 8.46 1.93 -8.04
CA LEU A 155 7.78 2.88 -8.91
C LEU A 155 6.44 2.27 -9.32
N GLY A 156 5.36 3.05 -9.27
CA GLY A 156 4.03 2.53 -9.57
C GLY A 156 3.01 3.60 -9.87
N TYR A 157 1.77 3.16 -10.02
CA TYR A 157 0.61 4.01 -10.21
C TYR A 157 -0.59 3.46 -9.44
N ALA A 158 -1.33 4.37 -8.78
CA ALA A 158 -2.54 4.07 -8.04
C ALA A 158 -3.76 4.74 -8.69
N MET A 159 -4.82 3.97 -8.89
CA MET A 159 -6.12 4.42 -9.37
C MET A 159 -7.10 4.46 -8.20
N GLN A 160 -7.73 5.62 -7.99
CA GLN A 160 -8.81 5.74 -6.99
C GLN A 160 -9.99 4.86 -7.38
N MET A 161 -10.57 4.19 -6.38
CA MET A 161 -11.80 3.42 -6.52
C MET A 161 -12.97 4.19 -5.90
N GLY A 162 -14.07 4.28 -6.66
CA GLY A 162 -15.34 4.86 -6.21
C GLY A 162 -15.62 6.27 -6.74
N ASN A 163 -16.90 6.56 -6.92
CA ASN A 163 -17.38 7.84 -7.42
C ASN A 163 -17.80 8.71 -6.24
N GLY A 164 -16.95 9.62 -5.81
CA GLY A 164 -17.22 10.53 -4.69
C GLY A 164 -16.28 11.71 -4.73
N SER A 165 -16.52 12.74 -3.91
CA SER A 165 -15.59 13.86 -3.75
C SER A 165 -14.44 13.47 -2.82
N ASN A 166 -13.23 13.97 -3.11
CA ASN A 166 -12.06 13.71 -2.27
C ASN A 166 -12.24 14.31 -0.87
N TYR A 167 -12.88 15.47 -0.81
CA TYR A 167 -13.12 16.20 0.42
C TYR A 167 -14.54 16.80 0.45
N THR A 168 -14.93 17.30 1.61
CA THR A 168 -16.18 18.02 1.84
C THR A 168 -15.89 19.24 2.70
N VAL A 169 -16.25 20.44 2.22
CA VAL A 169 -16.12 21.69 2.98
C VAL A 169 -17.29 21.78 3.97
N LYS A 170 -17.01 22.03 5.25
CA LYS A 170 -18.02 22.04 6.33
C LYS A 170 -18.61 23.42 6.61
N ASN A 171 -17.87 24.48 6.33
CA ASN A 171 -18.25 25.85 6.65
C ASN A 171 -18.86 26.63 5.47
N GLY A 172 -19.26 25.94 4.39
CA GLY A 172 -20.02 26.54 3.28
C GLY A 172 -19.22 27.46 2.35
N HIS A 173 -17.90 27.61 2.55
CA HIS A 173 -17.06 28.37 1.62
C HIS A 173 -16.81 27.61 0.32
N THR A 174 -16.71 28.36 -0.78
CA THR A 174 -16.25 27.84 -2.07
C THR A 174 -14.74 27.99 -2.15
N LEU A 175 -14.05 26.89 -2.48
CA LEU A 175 -12.61 26.91 -2.71
C LEU A 175 -12.30 27.51 -4.08
N LEU A 176 -11.18 28.23 -4.16
CA LEU A 176 -10.58 28.61 -5.44
C LEU A 176 -10.10 27.37 -6.21
N ASP A 177 -10.18 27.41 -7.53
CA ASP A 177 -9.73 26.33 -8.43
C ASP A 177 -8.28 25.88 -8.15
N ALA A 178 -7.41 26.82 -7.79
CA ALA A 178 -6.01 26.51 -7.45
C ALA A 178 -5.91 25.64 -6.19
N THR A 179 -6.71 25.96 -5.15
CA THR A 179 -6.75 25.19 -3.90
C THR A 179 -7.37 23.83 -4.13
N ASP A 180 -8.46 23.75 -4.90
CA ASP A 180 -9.09 22.47 -5.26
C ASP A 180 -8.11 21.55 -6.01
N ARG A 181 -7.40 22.07 -7.02
CA ARG A 181 -6.36 21.32 -7.75
C ARG A 181 -5.23 20.87 -6.83
N ALA A 182 -4.77 21.73 -5.92
CA ALA A 182 -3.72 21.37 -4.97
C ALA A 182 -4.16 20.20 -4.07
N ILE A 183 -5.36 20.28 -3.48
CA ILE A 183 -5.90 19.21 -2.64
C ILE A 183 -6.08 17.91 -3.43
N ASN A 184 -6.62 17.99 -4.65
CA ASN A 184 -6.80 16.84 -5.52
C ASN A 184 -5.48 16.22 -5.99
N THR A 185 -4.39 16.98 -6.05
CA THR A 185 -3.05 16.47 -6.36
C THR A 185 -2.47 15.66 -5.20
N PHE A 186 -2.82 16.00 -3.95
CA PHE A 186 -2.40 15.26 -2.75
C PHE A 186 -3.36 14.14 -2.35
N ALA A 187 -4.48 13.99 -3.06
CA ALA A 187 -5.42 12.90 -2.84
C ALA A 187 -4.77 11.55 -3.19
N PRO A 188 -5.07 10.46 -2.45
CA PRO A 188 -4.50 9.14 -2.71
C PRO A 188 -4.73 8.71 -4.15
N GLY A 189 -3.71 8.26 -4.87
CA GLY A 189 -3.77 8.02 -6.31
C GLY A 189 -2.65 8.74 -7.07
N GLY A 190 -2.43 8.33 -8.31
CA GLY A 190 -1.40 8.88 -9.16
C GLY A 190 -0.07 8.11 -9.06
N ILE A 191 1.04 8.83 -9.26
CA ILE A 191 2.37 8.23 -9.33
C ILE A 191 2.84 7.84 -7.93
N MET A 192 3.34 6.60 -7.81
CA MET A 192 3.89 6.07 -6.58
C MET A 192 5.40 5.96 -6.71
N ILE A 193 6.14 6.49 -5.73
CA ILE A 193 7.58 6.33 -5.63
C ILE A 193 7.91 6.02 -4.19
N GLY A 194 8.71 4.99 -3.94
CA GLY A 194 9.09 4.66 -2.57
C GLY A 194 10.34 3.83 -2.46
N CYS A 195 10.86 3.80 -1.24
CA CYS A 195 11.94 2.92 -0.84
C CYS A 195 11.52 2.18 0.42
N GLY A 196 12.00 0.95 0.58
CA GLY A 196 11.70 0.14 1.75
C GLY A 196 12.88 -0.67 2.21
N PHE A 197 12.87 -1.00 3.49
CA PHE A 197 13.79 -1.94 4.11
C PHE A 197 12.98 -3.11 4.64
N THR A 198 13.43 -4.34 4.39
CA THR A 198 12.70 -5.53 4.80
C THR A 198 13.65 -6.55 5.41
N PHE A 199 13.32 -7.00 6.62
CA PHE A 199 14.02 -8.02 7.38
C PHE A 199 13.41 -9.39 7.10
N GLY A 200 14.22 -10.36 6.65
CA GLY A 200 13.82 -11.77 6.67
C GLY A 200 13.91 -12.32 8.09
N VAL A 201 12.76 -12.69 8.68
CA VAL A 201 12.65 -13.06 10.11
C VAL A 201 12.60 -14.57 10.30
N ILE A 202 11.86 -15.30 9.45
CA ILE A 202 11.68 -16.76 9.52
C ILE A 202 12.29 -17.40 8.26
N ARG A 203 12.87 -18.60 8.36
CA ARG A 203 13.50 -19.35 7.26
C ARG A 203 12.98 -20.77 7.10
#